data_AF-A0A438CYT4-F1
#
_entry.id   AF-A0A438CYT4-F1
#
_cell.length_a   1.000
_cell.length_b   1.000
_cell.length_c   1.000
_cell.angle_alpha   90.00
_cell.angle_beta   90.00
_cell.angle_gamma   90.00
#
_symmetry.space_group_name_H-M   'P 1'
#
loop_
_entity.id
_entity.type
_entity.pdbx_description
1 polymer ?
#
loop_
_entity_poly.entity_id
_entity_poly.type
_entity_poly.pdbx_seq_one_letter_code
_entity_poly.pdbx_strand_id
1 'polypeptide(L)'
;MDKNSSVMEFFPKGWLKLAGVGQYVYHWIASWSGMKYEGAWRDPNGDDCPYPEDDHRCMPIYKNGRIGYNDTFFEEWARNVLMKVKTRKMEEALNKNTTLVLSGCACS
;
A
#
# COMPACT_ATOMS: atom_id res chain seq x y z
N MET A 1 -4.62 -1.85 13.13
CA MET A 1 -4.80 -1.45 11.72
C MET A 1 -6.25 -1.69 11.35
N ASP A 2 -6.86 -0.78 10.60
CA ASP A 2 -8.28 -0.87 10.28
C ASP A 2 -8.50 -1.82 9.10
N LYS A 3 -9.41 -2.78 9.27
CA LYS A 3 -9.78 -3.67 8.17
C LYS A 3 -10.33 -2.86 7.00
N ASN A 4 -10.07 -3.31 5.78
CA ASN A 4 -10.52 -2.68 4.54
C ASN A 4 -9.92 -1.28 4.24
N SER A 5 -9.00 -0.77 5.06
CA SER A 5 -8.20 0.41 4.73
C SER A 5 -7.18 0.08 3.64
N SER A 6 -6.80 1.09 2.86
CA SER A 6 -5.80 0.97 1.80
C SER A 6 -4.43 1.43 2.31
N VAL A 7 -3.36 0.75 1.89
CA VAL A 7 -1.97 1.07 2.25
C VAL A 7 -1.07 1.09 1.03
N MET A 8 -0.07 1.95 1.05
CA MET A 8 1.05 1.94 0.11
C MET A 8 2.36 1.90 0.89
N GLU A 9 3.31 1.13 0.37
CA GLU A 9 4.62 0.97 0.99
C GLU A 9 5.64 1.92 0.37
N PHE A 10 6.55 2.41 1.20
CA PHE A 10 7.65 3.27 0.78
C PHE A 10 8.95 2.54 1.04
N PHE A 11 9.76 2.41 -0.01
CA PHE A 11 11.04 1.74 0.05
C PHE A 11 12.17 2.73 -0.24
N PRO A 12 13.23 2.78 0.59
CA PRO A 12 14.42 3.55 0.28
C PRO A 12 15.15 2.95 -0.94
N LYS A 13 16.03 3.77 -1.53
CA LYS A 13 16.95 3.34 -2.59
C LYS A 13 17.71 2.08 -2.15
N GLY A 14 17.98 1.18 -3.09
CA GLY A 14 18.78 -0.03 -2.85
C GLY A 14 18.09 -1.15 -2.05
N TRP A 15 16.94 -0.90 -1.41
CA TRP A 15 16.19 -1.93 -0.67
C TRP A 15 15.80 -3.14 -1.54
N LEU A 16 15.39 -2.89 -2.79
CA LEU A 16 15.01 -3.95 -3.74
C LEU A 16 16.14 -4.95 -4.00
N LYS A 17 17.39 -4.48 -4.04
CA LYS A 17 18.57 -5.29 -4.37
C LYS A 17 19.01 -6.15 -3.18
N LEU A 18 18.89 -5.62 -1.96
CA LEU A 18 19.46 -6.24 -0.77
C LEU A 18 18.45 -7.01 0.10
N ALA A 19 17.16 -6.66 0.06
CA ALA A 19 16.16 -7.24 0.96
C ALA A 19 15.67 -8.63 0.55
N GLY A 20 15.88 -9.04 -0.71
CA GLY A 20 15.42 -10.32 -1.24
C GLY A 20 13.92 -10.54 -1.02
N VAL A 21 13.54 -11.69 -0.46
CA VAL A 21 12.14 -12.02 -0.10
C VAL A 21 11.59 -11.11 1.00
N GLY A 22 12.47 -10.56 1.85
CA GLY A 22 12.11 -9.67 2.95
C GLY A 22 11.42 -8.38 2.50
N GLN A 23 11.47 -8.04 1.21
CA GLN A 23 10.74 -6.90 0.66
C GLN A 23 9.22 -7.02 0.74
N TYR A 24 8.68 -8.25 0.86
CA TYR A 24 7.23 -8.50 0.89
C TYR A 24 6.65 -8.63 2.30
N VAL A 25 7.48 -8.46 3.34
CA VAL A 25 7.04 -8.63 4.74
C VAL A 25 5.85 -7.73 5.06
N TYR A 26 5.90 -6.46 4.67
CA TYR A 26 4.81 -5.52 4.93
C TYR A 26 3.58 -5.80 4.07
N HIS A 27 3.77 -6.28 2.84
CA HIS A 27 2.67 -6.70 1.97
C HIS A 27 1.87 -7.85 2.62
N TRP A 28 2.58 -8.82 3.20
CA TRP A 28 1.96 -9.91 3.94
C TRP A 28 1.28 -9.43 5.21
N ILE A 29 1.91 -8.54 5.97
CA ILE A 29 1.31 -7.96 7.19
C ILE A 29 0.03 -7.19 6.86
N ALA A 30 0.00 -6.43 5.76
CA ALA A 30 -1.19 -5.73 5.29
C ALA A 30 -2.31 -6.73 4.98
N SER A 31 -2.00 -7.79 4.24
CA SER A 31 -2.95 -8.86 3.92
C SER A 31 -3.48 -9.58 5.17
N TRP A 32 -2.59 -9.98 6.08
CA TRP A 32 -2.93 -10.63 7.35
C TRP A 32 -3.81 -9.75 8.24
N SER A 33 -3.63 -8.43 8.18
CA SER A 33 -4.42 -7.47 8.95
C SER A 33 -5.75 -7.12 8.30
N GLY A 34 -6.05 -7.68 7.12
CA GLY A 34 -7.26 -7.39 6.35
C GLY A 34 -7.23 -6.00 5.70
N MET A 35 -6.06 -5.40 5.51
CA MET A 35 -5.87 -4.18 4.74
C MET A 35 -5.72 -4.51 3.24
N LYS A 36 -5.93 -3.49 2.41
CA LYS A 36 -5.73 -3.57 0.97
C LYS A 36 -4.39 -2.96 0.59
N TYR A 37 -3.48 -3.79 0.11
CA TYR A 37 -2.24 -3.31 -0.47
C TYR A 37 -2.51 -2.67 -1.84
N GLU A 38 -2.23 -1.37 -1.95
CA GLU A 38 -2.49 -0.56 -3.15
C GLU A 38 -1.18 -0.10 -3.82
N GLY A 39 -0.11 -0.87 -3.68
CA GLY A 39 1.15 -0.65 -4.39
C GLY A 39 2.29 -0.18 -3.50
N ALA A 40 3.39 0.19 -4.15
CA ALA A 40 4.62 0.62 -3.50
C ALA A 40 5.30 1.74 -4.28
N TRP A 41 5.90 2.66 -3.54
CA TRP A 41 6.85 3.65 -4.01
C TRP A 41 8.27 3.19 -3.70
N ARG A 42 9.15 3.26 -4.69
CA ARG A 42 10.58 2.98 -4.52
C ARG A 42 11.34 4.25 -4.88
N ASP A 43 12.02 4.80 -3.88
CA ASP A 43 12.74 6.05 -4.05
C ASP A 43 13.95 5.87 -4.97
N PRO A 44 14.01 6.56 -6.14
CA PRO A 44 15.17 6.53 -7.01
C PRO A 44 16.33 7.40 -6.48
N ASN A 45 16.04 8.39 -5.63
CA ASN A 45 16.96 9.48 -5.25
C ASN A 45 17.38 9.41 -3.77
N GLY A 46 17.59 8.19 -3.25
CA GLY A 46 18.08 7.98 -1.88
C GLY A 46 19.59 8.16 -1.74
N ASP A 47 20.07 8.06 -0.49
CA ASP A 47 21.48 8.22 -0.13
C ASP A 47 22.39 7.26 -0.93
N ASP A 48 23.52 7.78 -1.41
CA ASP A 48 24.50 7.00 -2.15
C ASP A 48 25.39 6.18 -1.21
N CYS A 49 25.65 4.94 -1.61
CA CYS A 49 26.59 4.06 -0.92
C CYS A 49 28.00 4.19 -1.53
N PRO A 50 29.08 4.25 -0.72
CA PRO A 50 30.45 4.29 -1.22
C PRO A 50 30.93 2.95 -1.82
N TYR A 51 30.15 1.88 -1.67
CA TYR A 51 30.42 0.55 -2.22
C TYR A 51 29.51 0.28 -3.43
N PRO A 52 29.79 -0.77 -4.24
CA PRO A 52 28.86 -1.21 -5.27
C PRO A 52 27.45 -1.43 -4.69
N GLU A 53 26.42 -1.03 -5.44
CA GLU A 53 25.01 -1.00 -4.98
C GLU A 53 24.47 -2.34 -4.43
N ASP A 54 25.02 -3.46 -4.88
CA ASP A 54 24.62 -4.81 -4.46
C ASP A 54 25.44 -5.32 -3.24
N ASP A 55 26.33 -4.48 -2.70
CA ASP A 55 27.13 -4.82 -1.54
C ASP A 55 26.29 -4.73 -0.26
N HIS A 56 26.36 -5.78 0.56
CA HIS A 56 25.63 -5.87 1.82
C HIS A 56 26.03 -4.77 2.82
N ARG A 57 27.21 -4.16 2.69
CA ARG A 57 27.64 -3.00 3.46
C ARG A 57 26.81 -1.75 3.18
N CYS A 58 26.07 -1.71 2.07
CA CYS A 58 25.14 -0.62 1.77
C CYS A 58 23.80 -0.73 2.52
N MET A 59 23.43 -1.91 3.02
CA MET A 59 22.13 -2.13 3.67
C MET A 59 21.87 -1.19 4.86
N PRO A 60 22.83 -0.92 5.78
CA PRO A 60 22.62 0.02 6.87
C PRO A 60 22.46 1.47 6.41
N ILE A 61 23.06 1.85 5.28
CA ILE A 61 22.96 3.19 4.71
C ILE A 61 21.56 3.37 4.14
N TYR A 62 21.15 2.48 3.24
CA TYR A 62 19.82 2.51 2.63
C TYR A 62 18.68 2.40 3.64
N LYS A 63 18.82 1.53 4.65
CA LYS A 63 17.79 1.34 5.68
C LYS A 63 17.55 2.61 6.51
N ASN A 64 18.59 3.40 6.76
CA ASN A 64 18.52 4.60 7.60
C ASN A 64 18.37 5.88 6.77
N GLY A 65 18.42 5.77 5.44
CA GLY A 65 18.33 6.92 4.56
C GLY A 65 16.94 7.56 4.59
N ARG A 66 16.90 8.85 4.30
CA ARG A 66 15.62 9.56 4.14
C ARG A 66 14.95 9.09 2.85
N ILE A 67 13.68 8.72 2.96
CA ILE A 67 12.89 8.31 1.81
C ILE A 67 12.27 9.56 1.19
N GLY A 68 12.72 9.90 -0.01
CA GLY A 68 12.06 10.87 -0.86
C GLY A 68 10.77 10.30 -1.47
N TYR A 69 9.88 11.18 -1.89
CA TYR A 69 8.71 10.81 -2.67
C TYR A 69 8.45 11.79 -3.79
N ASN A 70 7.78 11.33 -4.83
CA ASN A 70 7.36 12.16 -5.94
C ASN A 70 5.92 12.61 -5.69
N ASP A 71 5.72 13.92 -5.54
CA ASP A 71 4.40 14.50 -5.25
C ASP A 71 3.36 14.07 -6.28
N THR A 72 3.68 14.16 -7.57
CA THR A 72 2.78 13.77 -8.66
C THR A 72 2.38 12.29 -8.58
N PHE A 73 3.34 11.40 -8.32
CA PHE A 73 3.05 9.98 -8.16
C PHE A 73 2.13 9.74 -6.96
N PHE A 74 2.42 10.39 -5.84
CA PHE A 74 1.64 10.25 -4.62
C PHE A 74 0.21 10.78 -4.79
N GLU A 75 0.05 11.92 -5.44
CA GLU A 75 -1.25 12.51 -5.77
C GLU A 75 -2.08 11.60 -6.68
N GLU A 76 -1.46 11.06 -7.72
CA GLU A 76 -2.13 10.13 -8.64
C GLU A 76 -2.56 8.85 -7.92
N TRP A 77 -1.65 8.28 -7.12
CA TRP A 77 -1.96 7.12 -6.29
C TRP A 77 -3.14 7.41 -5.34
N ALA A 78 -3.10 8.53 -4.61
CA ALA A 78 -4.14 8.92 -3.67
C ALA A 78 -5.48 9.10 -4.39
N ARG A 79 -5.50 9.77 -5.55
CA ARG A 79 -6.68 9.93 -6.39
C ARG A 79 -7.29 8.58 -6.76
N ASN A 80 -6.47 7.65 -7.23
CA ASN A 80 -6.92 6.33 -7.66
C ASN A 80 -7.50 5.51 -6.50
N VAL A 81 -6.84 5.53 -5.34
CA VAL A 81 -7.33 4.85 -4.14
C VAL A 81 -8.64 5.45 -3.64
N LEU A 82 -8.75 6.78 -3.58
CA LEU A 82 -9.98 7.44 -3.16
C LEU A 82 -11.15 7.12 -4.09
N MET A 83 -10.91 7.05 -5.41
CA MET A 83 -11.92 6.62 -6.39
C MET A 83 -12.34 5.17 -6.16
N LYS A 84 -11.41 4.23 -5.97
CA LYS A 84 -11.72 2.83 -5.64
C LYS A 84 -12.54 2.71 -4.35
N VAL A 85 -12.17 3.46 -3.31
CA VAL A 85 -12.89 3.47 -2.02
C VAL A 85 -14.29 4.03 -2.18
N LYS A 86 -14.46 5.10 -2.95
CA LYS A 86 -15.76 5.70 -3.26
C LYS A 86 -16.68 4.69 -3.95
N THR A 87 -16.22 4.05 -5.03
CA THR A 87 -16.99 3.06 -5.78
C THR A 87 -17.41 1.89 -4.87
N ARG A 88 -16.48 1.31 -4.13
CA ARG A 88 -16.78 0.22 -3.18
C ARG A 88 -17.83 0.63 -2.15
N LYS A 89 -17.71 1.81 -1.55
CA LYS A 89 -18.68 2.27 -0.54
C LYS A 89 -20.06 2.51 -1.14
N MET A 90 -20.14 2.99 -2.39
CA MET A 90 -21.40 3.13 -3.12
C MET A 90 -22.06 1.77 -3.39
N GLU A 91 -21.28 0.78 -3.84
CA GLU A 91 -21.75 -0.59 -4.05
C GLU A 91 -22.22 -1.25 -2.74
N GLU A 92 -21.45 -1.11 -1.65
CA GLU A 92 -21.82 -1.60 -0.33
C GLU A 92 -23.13 -0.97 0.17
N ALA A 93 -23.34 0.32 -0.07
CA ALA A 93 -24.59 1.01 0.30
C ALA A 93 -25.78 0.53 -0.54
N LEU A 94 -25.59 0.35 -1.85
CA LEU A 94 -26.64 -0.19 -2.73
C LEU A 94 -27.04 -1.60 -2.31
N ASN A 95 -26.07 -2.48 -2.06
CA ASN A 95 -26.31 -3.86 -1.65
C ASN A 95 -27.02 -3.96 -0.30
N LYS A 96 -26.69 -3.08 0.65
CA LYS A 96 -27.41 -2.99 1.94
C LYS A 96 -28.86 -2.59 1.74
N ASN A 97 -29.13 -1.61 0.88
CA ASN A 97 -30.50 -1.18 0.56
C ASN A 97 -31.31 -2.31 -0.09
N THR A 98 -30.72 -3.05 -1.03
CA THR A 98 -31.39 -4.21 -1.66
C THR A 98 -31.71 -5.32 -0.65
N THR A 99 -30.79 -5.58 0.29
CA THR A 99 -31.00 -6.61 1.34
C THR A 99 -32.11 -6.22 2.30
N LEU A 100 -32.20 -4.93 2.67
CA LEU A 100 -33.29 -4.41 3.50
C LEU A 100 -34.65 -4.53 2.80
N VAL A 101 -34.72 -4.22 1.50
CA VAL A 101 -35.94 -4.36 0.69
C VAL A 101 -36.41 -5.81 0.60
N LEU A 102 -35.50 -6.77 0.45
CA LEU A 102 -35.83 -8.21 0.43
C LEU A 102 -36.31 -8.74 1.80
N SER A 103 -35.84 -8.17 2.90
CA SER A 103 -36.30 -8.54 4.25
C SER A 103 -37.65 -7.93 4.66
N GLY A 104 -38.11 -6.89 3.95
CA GLY A 104 -39.32 -6.13 4.28
C GLY A 104 -40.64 -6.77 3.85
N CYS A 105 -40.63 -7.88 3.10
CA CYS A 105 -41.82 -8.60 2.63
C CYS A 105 -41.91 -10.03 3.21
N ALA A 106 -41.65 -10.20 4.50
CA ALA A 106 -42.04 -11.39 5.24
C ALA A 106 -43.30 -11.10 6.05
N CYS A 107 -44.45 -10.98 5.38
CA CYS A 107 -45.75 -10.98 6.05
C CYS A 107 -46.11 -12.42 6.41
N SER A 108 -46.31 -12.69 7.71
CA SER A 108 -46.99 -13.89 8.24
C SER A 108 -48.50 -13.64 8.30
#